data_AF-A7ES81-F1
#
_entry.id   AF-A7ES81-F1
#
_cell.length_a   1.000
_cell.length_b   1.000
_cell.length_c   1.000
_cell.angle_alpha   90.00
_cell.angle_beta   90.00
_cell.angle_gamma   90.00
#
_symmetry.space_group_name_H-M   'P 1'
#
loop_
_entity.id
_entity.type
_entity.pdbx_description
1 polymer ?
#
loop_
_entity_poly.entity_id
_entity_poly.type
_entity_poly.pdbx_seq_one_letter_code
_entity_poly.pdbx_strand_id
1 'polypeptide(L)'
;MQSLNKLMISHLHQTWQNIFTKGISVVKPEPEHMSYLVEPALRLAEYLSQCPESAMPASCPPNRPKCKPCVASSPMKISTPAFYRNTSGLYTIGTVPHPYTMSTLTSFRENIDVPWIRRESPRDPWLSRLTQELLGTGVSGTPRIIKFKEAVASPHGTSHSLWLTAEKEVPSDLDWYFGFTIPRNATDTGKSETPVPGPERRPKPVHDSQDGPIPTEDDKKKEESLLEKAKMFGGSKNPGDLKIRGAVEAWNLADTEAWRFARAYLARSRVERLKWEEEEKKYAGGAGAERGRESGWGRWFDDK
;
A
#
# COMPACT_ATOMS: atom_id res chain seq x y z
N MET A 1 -3.85 -27.98 15.84
CA MET A 1 -2.91 -27.16 15.05
C MET A 1 -3.59 -25.96 14.39
N GLN A 2 -4.68 -26.14 13.64
CA GLN A 2 -5.34 -25.03 12.92
C GLN A 2 -5.85 -23.89 13.83
N SER A 3 -6.47 -24.19 14.98
CA SER A 3 -6.96 -23.17 15.92
C SER A 3 -5.84 -22.34 16.56
N LEU A 4 -4.68 -22.96 16.82
CA LEU A 4 -3.49 -22.27 17.36
C LEU A 4 -2.90 -21.32 16.33
N ASN A 5 -2.77 -21.76 15.07
CA ASN A 5 -2.27 -20.91 13.98
C ASN A 5 -3.18 -19.69 13.77
N LYS A 6 -4.50 -19.88 13.79
CA LYS A 6 -5.47 -18.76 13.71
C LYS A 6 -5.29 -17.78 14.88
N LEU A 7 -5.13 -18.29 16.09
CA LEU A 7 -4.89 -17.46 17.27
C LEU A 7 -3.57 -16.66 17.13
N MET A 8 -2.49 -17.31 16.72
CA MET A 8 -1.19 -16.66 16.52
C MET A 8 -1.27 -15.54 15.47
N ILE A 9 -1.89 -15.81 14.32
CA ILE A 9 -2.11 -14.80 13.27
C ILE A 9 -2.92 -13.62 13.82
N SER A 10 -4.01 -13.91 14.56
CA SER A 10 -4.83 -12.87 15.17
C SER A 10 -4.05 -12.00 16.16
N HIS A 11 -3.19 -12.60 16.97
CA HIS A 11 -2.34 -11.87 17.93
C HIS A 11 -1.25 -11.04 17.25
N LEU A 12 -0.66 -11.51 16.15
CA LEU A 12 0.33 -10.75 15.38
C LEU A 12 -0.31 -9.51 14.74
N HIS A 13 -1.46 -9.68 14.09
CA HIS A 13 -2.20 -8.56 13.49
C HIS A 13 -2.66 -7.57 14.56
N GLN A 14 -3.22 -8.04 15.67
CA GLN A 14 -3.61 -7.19 16.79
C GLN A 14 -2.40 -6.46 17.41
N THR A 15 -1.24 -7.11 17.48
CA THR A 15 0.00 -6.47 17.94
C THR A 15 0.39 -5.33 17.02
N TRP A 16 0.29 -5.54 15.71
CA TRP A 16 0.52 -4.51 14.69
C TRP A 16 -0.45 -3.32 14.86
N GLN A 17 -1.75 -3.57 15.00
CA GLN A 17 -2.75 -2.51 15.21
C GLN A 17 -2.48 -1.71 16.50
N ASN A 18 -2.05 -2.38 17.58
CA ASN A 18 -1.71 -1.74 18.85
C ASN A 18 -0.42 -0.89 18.78
N ILE A 19 0.49 -1.14 17.83
CA ILE A 19 1.66 -0.28 17.60
C ILE A 19 1.21 1.03 16.95
N PHE A 20 0.34 0.95 15.94
CA PHE A 20 -0.09 2.10 15.15
C PHE A 20 -1.36 2.75 15.70
N THR A 21 -1.28 3.23 16.94
CA THR A 21 -2.40 3.83 17.68
C THR A 21 -3.04 5.06 17.03
N LYS A 22 -2.33 5.78 16.15
CA LYS A 22 -2.85 6.93 15.39
C LYS A 22 -3.53 6.52 14.08
N GLY A 23 -3.42 5.25 13.68
CA GLY A 23 -4.08 4.72 12.49
C GLY A 23 -3.14 4.50 11.30
N ILE A 24 -3.76 4.45 10.12
CA ILE A 24 -3.11 4.22 8.83
C ILE A 24 -3.26 5.49 7.99
N SER A 25 -2.17 5.91 7.35
CA SER A 25 -2.11 7.04 6.43
C SER A 25 -1.85 6.53 5.03
N VAL A 26 -2.80 6.74 4.13
CA VAL A 26 -2.66 6.42 2.71
C VAL A 26 -2.35 7.70 1.97
N VAL A 27 -1.09 7.91 1.62
CA VAL A 27 -0.65 9.23 1.15
C VAL A 27 -1.18 9.52 -0.26
N LYS A 28 -1.81 10.68 -0.42
CA LYS A 28 -2.42 11.16 -1.67
C LYS A 28 -1.90 12.57 -2.04
N PRO A 29 -0.68 12.70 -2.60
CA PRO A 29 -0.02 14.00 -2.78
C PRO A 29 -0.75 15.03 -3.65
N GLU A 30 -1.57 14.57 -4.59
CA GLU A 30 -2.51 15.41 -5.35
C GLU A 30 -3.95 14.96 -5.06
N PRO A 31 -4.62 15.55 -4.06
CA PRO A 31 -5.93 15.09 -3.61
C PRO A 31 -7.05 15.19 -4.65
N GLU A 32 -6.89 16.05 -5.66
CA GLU A 32 -7.89 16.32 -6.71
C GLU A 32 -7.96 15.23 -7.77
N HIS A 33 -6.84 14.60 -8.14
CA HIS A 33 -6.75 13.74 -9.34
C HIS A 33 -6.00 12.41 -9.12
N MET A 34 -5.80 11.98 -7.87
CA MET A 34 -5.11 10.72 -7.53
C MET A 34 -6.00 9.74 -6.76
N SER A 35 -7.32 9.90 -6.78
CA SER A 35 -8.22 9.11 -5.95
C SER A 35 -8.25 7.64 -6.36
N TYR A 36 -8.35 7.36 -7.67
CA TYR A 36 -8.28 6.01 -8.23
C TYR A 36 -6.87 5.42 -8.11
N LEU A 37 -5.84 6.25 -8.24
CA LEU A 37 -4.45 5.80 -8.14
C LEU A 37 -4.10 5.24 -6.75
N VAL A 38 -4.64 5.83 -5.68
CA VAL A 38 -4.41 5.36 -4.31
C VAL A 38 -5.42 4.31 -3.84
N GLU A 39 -6.46 4.01 -4.62
CA GLU A 39 -7.52 3.07 -4.26
C GLU A 39 -7.00 1.68 -3.84
N PRO A 40 -6.03 1.06 -4.53
CA PRO A 40 -5.50 -0.24 -4.10
C PRO A 40 -4.81 -0.17 -2.73
N ALA A 41 -4.14 0.94 -2.43
CA ALA A 41 -3.51 1.18 -1.13
C ALA A 41 -4.56 1.48 -0.05
N LEU A 42 -5.64 2.18 -0.40
CA LEU A 42 -6.77 2.44 0.50
C LEU A 42 -7.48 1.13 0.88
N ARG A 43 -7.76 0.27 -0.10
CA ARG A 43 -8.36 -1.04 0.13
C ARG A 43 -7.48 -1.93 1.02
N LEU A 44 -6.17 -1.87 0.85
CA LEU A 44 -5.22 -2.55 1.74
C LEU A 44 -5.31 -2.00 3.17
N ALA A 45 -5.39 -0.68 3.35
CA ALA A 45 -5.58 -0.06 4.66
C ALA A 45 -6.89 -0.50 5.32
N GLU A 46 -7.98 -0.58 4.55
CA GLU A 46 -9.27 -1.09 5.02
C GLU A 46 -9.14 -2.53 5.52
N TYR A 47 -8.49 -3.41 4.77
CA TYR A 47 -8.23 -4.77 5.21
C TYR A 47 -7.38 -4.85 6.48
N LEU A 48 -6.33 -4.03 6.59
CA LEU A 48 -5.49 -3.99 7.79
C LEU A 48 -6.23 -3.43 9.02
N SER A 49 -7.23 -2.58 8.82
CA SER A 49 -8.06 -2.01 9.89
C SER A 49 -9.10 -3.00 10.45
N GLN A 50 -9.43 -4.06 9.71
CA GLN A 50 -10.40 -5.07 10.13
C GLN A 50 -9.82 -5.98 11.22
N CYS A 51 -10.71 -6.51 12.07
CA CYS A 51 -10.32 -7.49 13.07
C CYS A 51 -10.21 -8.89 12.44
N PRO A 52 -9.12 -9.63 12.68
CA PRO A 52 -9.01 -11.01 12.22
C PRO A 52 -9.93 -11.93 13.04
N GLU A 53 -10.39 -13.02 12.42
CA GLU A 53 -11.11 -14.07 13.14
C GLU A 53 -10.21 -14.73 14.18
N SER A 54 -10.71 -14.88 15.41
CA SER A 54 -9.98 -15.52 16.49
C SER A 54 -10.90 -16.37 17.36
N ALA A 55 -10.40 -17.52 17.81
CA ALA A 55 -11.11 -18.35 18.79
C ALA A 55 -11.21 -17.67 20.17
N MET A 56 -10.37 -16.66 20.44
CA MET A 56 -10.36 -15.90 21.69
C MET A 56 -10.20 -14.40 21.39
N PRO A 57 -11.26 -13.71 20.94
CA PRO A 57 -11.19 -12.33 20.45
C PRO A 57 -10.77 -11.31 21.53
N ALA A 58 -11.04 -11.62 22.81
CA ALA A 58 -10.67 -10.77 23.95
C ALA A 58 -9.26 -11.07 24.51
N SER A 59 -8.53 -12.03 23.93
CA SER A 59 -7.21 -12.42 24.44
C SER A 59 -6.09 -11.50 23.93
N CYS A 60 -5.08 -11.31 24.77
CA CYS A 60 -3.82 -10.70 24.38
C CYS A 60 -2.74 -11.77 24.22
N PRO A 61 -1.72 -11.55 23.35
CA PRO A 61 -0.58 -12.43 23.33
C PRO A 61 0.18 -12.38 24.67
N PRO A 62 0.69 -13.51 25.17
CA PRO A 62 1.34 -13.60 26.48
C PRO A 62 2.50 -12.63 26.68
N ASN A 63 3.22 -12.28 25.60
CA ASN A 63 4.33 -11.34 25.62
C ASN A 63 3.90 -9.86 25.74
N ARG A 64 2.60 -9.54 25.57
CA ARG A 64 2.04 -8.18 25.68
C ARG A 64 0.70 -8.20 26.42
N PRO A 65 0.72 -8.37 27.76
CA PRO A 65 -0.51 -8.48 28.55
C PRO A 65 -1.35 -7.20 28.60
N LYS A 66 -0.77 -6.04 28.29
CA LYS A 66 -1.45 -4.73 28.25
C LYS A 66 -2.01 -4.35 26.86
N CYS A 67 -2.24 -5.33 25.99
CA CYS A 67 -2.75 -5.06 24.65
C CYS A 67 -4.22 -4.61 24.69
N LYS A 68 -4.69 -3.91 23.66
CA LYS A 68 -6.12 -3.68 23.46
C LYS A 68 -6.66 -4.76 22.50
N PRO A 69 -7.67 -5.53 22.90
CA PRO A 69 -8.48 -6.37 22.01
C PRO A 69 -8.90 -5.62 20.75
N CYS A 70 -8.83 -6.26 19.60
CA CYS A 70 -9.40 -5.70 18.38
C CYS A 70 -10.93 -5.74 18.51
N VAL A 71 -11.59 -4.60 18.31
CA VAL A 71 -13.04 -4.51 18.37
C VAL A 71 -13.55 -3.93 17.07
N ALA A 72 -14.40 -4.68 16.36
CA ALA A 72 -14.96 -4.27 15.07
C ALA A 72 -15.75 -2.95 15.14
N SER A 73 -16.29 -2.60 16.32
CA SER A 73 -16.99 -1.32 16.53
C SER A 73 -16.07 -0.10 16.53
N SER A 74 -14.75 -0.27 16.67
CA SER A 74 -13.77 0.81 16.69
C SER A 74 -12.56 0.43 15.82
N PRO A 75 -12.71 0.43 14.47
CA PRO A 75 -11.60 0.16 13.57
C PRO A 75 -10.54 1.26 13.65
N MET A 76 -9.34 0.96 13.16
CA MET A 76 -8.27 1.95 13.07
C MET A 76 -8.70 3.15 12.21
N LYS A 77 -8.29 4.37 12.59
CA LYS A 77 -8.50 5.55 11.74
C LYS A 77 -7.71 5.37 10.44
N ILE A 78 -8.35 5.52 9.30
CA ILE A 78 -7.70 5.64 8.00
C ILE A 78 -7.82 7.10 7.59
N SER A 79 -6.73 7.67 7.07
CA SER A 79 -6.68 9.03 6.54
C SER A 79 -5.92 9.05 5.22
N THR A 80 -6.20 10.04 4.37
CA THR A 80 -5.58 10.18 3.05
C THR A 80 -4.87 11.54 2.87
N PRO A 81 -3.87 11.87 3.71
CA PRO A 81 -3.22 13.17 3.67
C PRO A 81 -2.36 13.34 2.41
N ALA A 82 -2.14 14.60 2.01
CA ALA A 82 -1.24 14.93 0.89
C ALA A 82 0.25 14.72 1.21
N PHE A 83 0.62 14.75 2.49
CA PHE A 83 2.01 14.81 2.93
C PHE A 83 2.39 13.57 3.74
N TYR A 84 3.66 13.18 3.63
CA TYR A 84 4.24 12.14 4.48
C TYR A 84 4.58 12.69 5.87
N ARG A 85 4.15 11.98 6.92
CA ARG A 85 4.42 12.32 8.32
C ARG A 85 5.23 11.22 8.99
N ASN A 86 6.41 11.57 9.48
CA ASN A 86 7.26 10.64 10.21
C ASN A 86 6.84 10.58 11.69
N THR A 87 5.83 9.77 12.00
CA THR A 87 5.35 9.56 13.38
C THR A 87 5.24 8.09 13.73
N SER A 88 5.74 7.68 14.90
CA SER A 88 5.81 6.28 15.33
C SER A 88 4.46 5.59 15.49
N GLY A 89 3.40 6.33 15.80
CA GLY A 89 2.06 5.77 16.00
C GLY A 89 1.25 5.60 14.71
N LEU A 90 1.80 5.90 13.54
CA LEU A 90 1.06 5.94 12.27
C LEU A 90 1.76 5.07 11.23
N TYR A 91 1.02 4.17 10.61
CA TYR A 91 1.52 3.35 9.52
C TYR A 91 1.26 4.05 8.19
N THR A 92 2.27 4.19 7.34
CA THR A 92 2.14 4.90 6.06
C THR A 92 2.08 3.93 4.89
N ILE A 93 1.06 4.04 4.04
CA ILE A 93 1.01 3.36 2.75
C ILE A 93 1.08 4.43 1.67
N GLY A 94 2.06 4.35 0.79
CA GLY A 94 2.23 5.31 -0.31
C GLY A 94 2.21 4.63 -1.66
N THR A 95 1.60 5.29 -2.64
CA THR A 95 1.67 4.88 -4.04
C THR A 95 2.58 5.84 -4.81
N VAL A 96 3.62 5.30 -5.43
CA VAL A 96 4.64 6.02 -6.18
C VAL A 96 4.32 5.89 -7.68
N PRO A 97 3.82 6.95 -8.32
CA PRO A 97 3.59 6.97 -9.76
C PRO A 97 4.90 7.16 -10.53
N HIS A 98 4.96 6.63 -11.73
CA HIS A 98 5.90 7.07 -12.74
C HIS A 98 5.63 8.56 -13.06
N PRO A 99 6.65 9.39 -13.37
CA PRO A 99 6.41 10.81 -13.60
C PRO A 99 5.50 11.10 -14.80
N TYR A 100 5.42 10.19 -15.77
CA TYR A 100 4.43 10.26 -16.86
C TYR A 100 3.00 10.14 -16.31
N THR A 101 2.73 9.10 -15.50
CA THR A 101 1.44 8.87 -14.83
C THR A 101 1.06 10.06 -13.94
N MET A 102 2.04 10.61 -13.21
CA MET A 102 1.81 11.81 -12.39
C MET A 102 1.42 13.01 -13.26
N SER A 103 2.11 13.21 -14.38
CA SER A 103 1.86 14.33 -15.27
C SER A 103 0.50 14.23 -15.98
N THR A 104 0.07 13.04 -16.40
CA THR A 104 -1.23 12.82 -17.05
C THR A 104 -2.38 13.03 -16.07
N LEU A 105 -2.24 12.54 -14.84
CA LEU A 105 -3.25 12.72 -13.79
C LEU A 105 -3.34 14.18 -13.33
N THR A 106 -2.21 14.82 -13.02
CA THR A 106 -2.20 16.22 -12.53
C THR A 106 -2.71 17.20 -13.58
N SER A 107 -2.39 16.97 -14.86
CA SER A 107 -2.89 17.82 -15.95
C SER A 107 -4.28 17.41 -16.45
N PHE A 108 -4.77 16.25 -16.03
CA PHE A 108 -6.01 15.63 -16.46
C PHE A 108 -6.15 15.51 -17.99
N ARG A 109 -5.01 15.27 -18.67
CA ARG A 109 -4.84 15.13 -20.12
C ARG A 109 -4.41 13.71 -20.49
N GLU A 110 -4.90 13.24 -21.65
CA GLU A 110 -4.58 11.89 -22.14
C GLU A 110 -3.19 11.78 -22.76
N ASN A 111 -2.76 12.84 -23.46
CA ASN A 111 -1.52 12.87 -24.22
C ASN A 111 -0.66 14.05 -23.76
N ILE A 112 0.65 13.81 -23.70
CA ILE A 112 1.65 14.78 -23.27
C ILE A 112 2.76 14.86 -24.31
N ASP A 113 3.10 16.09 -24.71
CA ASP A 113 4.18 16.35 -25.65
C ASP A 113 5.41 16.99 -24.99
N VAL A 114 6.57 16.85 -25.60
CA VAL A 114 7.85 17.44 -25.12
C VAL A 114 7.78 18.96 -24.90
N PRO A 115 7.15 19.77 -25.78
CA PRO A 115 7.01 21.20 -25.53
C PRO A 115 6.21 21.51 -24.27
N TRP A 116 5.16 20.73 -23.99
CA TRP A 116 4.35 20.87 -22.79
C TRP A 116 5.15 20.57 -21.52
N ILE A 117 5.90 19.45 -21.51
CA ILE A 117 6.76 19.06 -20.38
C ILE A 117 7.74 20.18 -20.02
N ARG A 118 8.33 20.82 -21.03
CA ARG A 118 9.35 21.86 -20.80
C ARG A 118 8.79 23.22 -20.39
N ARG A 119 7.54 23.53 -20.76
CA ARG A 119 6.97 24.89 -20.63
C ARG A 119 5.88 25.00 -19.58
N GLU A 120 5.10 23.94 -19.39
CA GLU A 120 3.90 23.95 -18.53
C GLU A 120 4.05 23.04 -17.31
N SER A 121 4.76 21.91 -17.42
CA SER A 121 4.74 20.93 -16.33
C SER A 121 5.66 21.31 -15.17
N PRO A 122 5.19 21.25 -13.90
CA PRO A 122 6.03 21.45 -12.73
C PRO A 122 7.12 20.36 -12.67
N ARG A 123 8.25 20.68 -12.01
CA ARG A 123 9.32 19.72 -11.76
C ARG A 123 9.05 18.96 -10.47
N ASP A 124 9.25 17.65 -10.54
CA ASP A 124 9.16 16.72 -9.40
C ASP A 124 7.92 16.97 -8.51
N PRO A 125 6.71 17.10 -9.09
CA PRO A 125 5.53 17.50 -8.33
C PRO A 125 5.17 16.50 -7.23
N TRP A 126 5.37 15.20 -7.47
CA TRP A 126 4.97 14.17 -6.52
C TRP A 126 5.83 14.22 -5.26
N LEU A 127 7.16 14.19 -5.42
CA LEU A 127 8.09 14.20 -4.29
C LEU A 127 8.09 15.55 -3.56
N SER A 128 7.91 16.65 -4.29
CA SER A 128 7.80 17.99 -3.72
C SER A 128 6.59 18.11 -2.80
N ARG A 129 5.41 17.65 -3.25
CA ARG A 129 4.21 17.59 -2.41
C ARG A 129 4.42 16.61 -1.25
N LEU A 130 4.81 15.37 -1.52
CA LEU A 130 4.97 14.33 -0.50
C LEU A 130 5.81 14.79 0.71
N THR A 131 6.91 15.49 0.44
CA THR A 131 7.89 15.90 1.47
C THR A 131 7.70 17.34 1.94
N GLN A 132 6.63 18.03 1.52
CA GLN A 132 6.39 19.44 1.80
C GLN A 132 6.33 19.74 3.30
N GLU A 133 5.66 18.90 4.10
CA GLU A 133 5.56 19.10 5.56
C GLU A 133 6.91 18.89 6.28
N LEU A 134 7.79 18.04 5.75
CA LEU A 134 9.07 17.72 6.36
C LEU A 134 10.19 18.69 5.99
N LEU A 135 10.19 19.17 4.75
CA LEU A 135 11.31 19.94 4.18
C LEU A 135 10.90 21.36 3.75
N GLY A 136 9.62 21.71 3.83
CA GLY A 136 9.08 22.96 3.30
C GLY A 136 9.05 22.99 1.76
N THR A 137 8.89 24.19 1.20
CA THR A 137 8.76 24.41 -0.25
C THR A 137 10.07 24.76 -0.95
N GLY A 138 11.07 25.28 -0.22
CA GLY A 138 12.32 25.81 -0.79
C GLY A 138 13.41 24.77 -1.09
N VAL A 139 13.20 23.50 -0.75
CA VAL A 139 14.21 22.45 -0.91
C VAL A 139 14.13 21.81 -2.30
N SER A 140 15.29 21.60 -2.93
CA SER A 140 15.42 20.97 -4.26
C SER A 140 15.08 19.47 -4.23
N GLY A 141 14.98 18.85 -5.40
CA GLY A 141 14.63 17.43 -5.53
C GLY A 141 15.59 16.47 -4.81
N THR A 142 16.91 16.67 -4.93
CA THR A 142 17.90 15.70 -4.43
C THR A 142 17.82 15.43 -2.92
N PRO A 143 17.76 16.45 -2.02
CA PRO A 143 17.55 16.20 -0.60
C PRO A 143 16.22 15.49 -0.30
N ARG A 144 15.16 15.78 -1.08
CA ARG A 144 13.87 15.11 -0.92
C ARG A 144 13.95 13.62 -1.25
N ILE A 145 14.74 13.24 -2.26
CA ILE A 145 14.96 11.83 -2.62
C ILE A 145 15.59 11.09 -1.45
N ILE A 146 16.57 11.70 -0.78
CA ILE A 146 17.24 11.07 0.37
C ILE A 146 16.22 10.80 1.48
N LYS A 147 15.38 11.79 1.81
CA LYS A 147 14.31 11.61 2.80
C LYS A 147 13.27 10.59 2.41
N PHE A 148 12.94 10.52 1.12
CA PHE A 148 12.08 9.46 0.62
C PHE A 148 12.73 8.06 0.75
N LYS A 149 13.99 7.91 0.36
CA LYS A 149 14.74 6.64 0.52
C LYS A 149 14.84 6.23 1.98
N GLU A 150 15.07 7.18 2.90
CA GLU A 150 15.00 6.94 4.34
C GLU A 150 13.60 6.46 4.77
N ALA A 151 12.53 7.11 4.29
CA ALA A 151 11.16 6.71 4.60
C ALA A 151 10.84 5.29 4.10
N VAL A 152 11.39 4.87 2.95
CA VAL A 152 11.14 3.55 2.36
C VAL A 152 12.00 2.44 3.00
N ALA A 153 13.29 2.69 3.19
CA ALA A 153 14.30 1.64 3.40
C ALA A 153 15.09 1.74 4.70
N SER A 154 14.90 2.79 5.50
CA SER A 154 15.52 2.83 6.84
C SER A 154 14.92 1.73 7.74
N PRO A 155 15.59 1.33 8.84
CA PRO A 155 15.02 0.39 9.81
C PRO A 155 13.66 0.83 10.35
N HIS A 156 13.49 2.15 10.56
CA HIS A 156 12.21 2.73 10.95
C HIS A 156 11.20 2.69 9.79
N GLY A 157 11.60 3.14 8.61
CA GLY A 157 10.76 3.17 7.41
C GLY A 157 10.22 1.80 7.00
N THR A 158 11.07 0.77 7.06
CA THR A 158 10.70 -0.62 6.73
C THR A 158 9.62 -1.17 7.65
N SER A 159 9.58 -0.74 8.92
CA SER A 159 8.58 -1.18 9.90
C SER A 159 7.34 -0.30 9.95
N HIS A 160 7.41 0.94 9.46
CA HIS A 160 6.34 1.95 9.58
C HIS A 160 5.74 2.35 8.24
N SER A 161 6.23 1.83 7.11
CA SER A 161 5.70 2.19 5.81
C SER A 161 5.81 1.11 4.74
N LEU A 162 4.82 1.10 3.85
CA LEU A 162 4.80 0.31 2.64
C LEU A 162 4.66 1.24 1.43
N TRP A 163 5.54 1.10 0.46
CA TRP A 163 5.52 1.93 -0.76
C TRP A 163 5.30 1.04 -1.97
N LEU A 164 4.19 1.26 -2.67
CA LEU A 164 3.75 0.54 -3.86
C LEU A 164 3.98 1.39 -5.11
N THR A 165 4.10 0.78 -6.28
CA THR A 165 4.17 1.50 -7.56
C THR A 165 2.80 1.53 -8.23
N ALA A 166 2.35 2.68 -8.74
CA ALA A 166 1.00 2.83 -9.31
C ALA A 166 0.74 1.93 -10.53
N GLU A 167 1.76 1.69 -11.35
CA GLU A 167 1.62 0.99 -12.63
C GLU A 167 1.57 -0.53 -12.48
N LYS A 168 1.83 -1.07 -11.28
CA LYS A 168 1.81 -2.50 -11.01
C LYS A 168 0.68 -2.85 -10.06
N GLU A 169 0.18 -4.06 -10.20
CA GLU A 169 -0.77 -4.63 -9.25
C GLU A 169 -0.15 -4.74 -7.86
N VAL A 170 -1.00 -4.62 -6.84
CA VAL A 170 -0.60 -4.85 -5.45
C VAL A 170 -0.11 -6.30 -5.34
N PRO A 171 1.10 -6.52 -4.79
CA PRO A 171 1.62 -7.87 -4.67
C PRO A 171 0.67 -8.77 -3.86
N SER A 172 0.38 -9.98 -4.35
CA SER A 172 -0.50 -10.93 -3.66
C SER A 172 0.09 -11.50 -2.37
N ASP A 173 1.37 -11.20 -2.15
CA ASP A 173 2.29 -11.85 -1.26
C ASP A 173 2.55 -10.98 0.00
N LEU A 174 1.75 -9.92 0.19
CA LEU A 174 1.83 -8.98 1.32
C LEU A 174 1.67 -9.63 2.70
N ASP A 175 1.02 -10.78 2.80
CA ASP A 175 0.93 -11.54 4.06
C ASP A 175 2.33 -11.90 4.60
N TRP A 176 3.29 -12.15 3.70
CA TRP A 176 4.71 -12.36 4.06
C TRP A 176 5.36 -11.07 4.55
N TYR A 177 5.08 -9.95 3.90
CA TYR A 177 5.63 -8.66 4.26
C TYR A 177 5.19 -8.21 5.67
N PHE A 178 3.91 -8.41 6.01
CA PHE A 178 3.39 -8.09 7.35
C PHE A 178 3.68 -9.19 8.39
N GLY A 179 3.97 -10.41 7.96
CA GLY A 179 4.19 -11.56 8.84
C GLY A 179 2.90 -12.15 9.42
N PHE A 180 1.74 -11.77 8.89
CA PHE A 180 0.43 -12.31 9.25
C PHE A 180 -0.52 -12.27 8.06
N THR A 181 -1.54 -13.12 8.06
CA THR A 181 -2.56 -13.13 7.01
C THR A 181 -3.48 -11.92 7.13
N ILE A 182 -3.57 -11.13 6.07
CA ILE A 182 -4.45 -9.97 6.01
C ILE A 182 -5.91 -10.45 5.81
N PRO A 183 -6.88 -10.00 6.62
CA PRO A 183 -8.28 -10.36 6.42
C PRO A 183 -8.81 -9.67 5.15
N ARG A 184 -9.09 -10.46 4.11
CA ARG A 184 -9.65 -9.98 2.83
C ARG A 184 -11.18 -10.03 2.79
N ASN A 185 -11.78 -10.75 3.74
CA ASN A 185 -13.22 -10.93 3.86
C ASN A 185 -13.75 -10.04 4.98
N ALA A 186 -14.70 -9.16 4.67
CA ALA A 186 -15.39 -8.33 5.65
C ALA A 186 -16.38 -9.19 6.45
N THR A 187 -15.88 -9.94 7.44
CA THR A 187 -16.71 -10.90 8.18
C THR A 187 -17.52 -10.27 9.30
N ASP A 188 -17.17 -9.07 9.77
CA ASP A 188 -17.98 -8.37 10.77
C ASP A 188 -17.81 -6.84 10.68
N THR A 189 -18.86 -6.13 10.27
CA THR A 189 -18.90 -4.66 10.28
C THR A 189 -19.24 -4.10 11.67
N GLY A 190 -19.21 -4.94 12.72
CA GLY A 190 -19.63 -4.57 14.07
C GLY A 190 -21.11 -4.20 14.13
N LYS A 191 -21.91 -4.63 13.15
CA LYS A 191 -23.36 -4.45 13.10
C LYS A 191 -23.99 -5.58 13.91
N SER A 192 -23.95 -5.44 15.22
CA SER A 192 -24.79 -6.25 16.10
C SER A 192 -26.25 -5.87 15.87
N GLU A 193 -27.09 -6.81 15.45
CA GLU A 193 -28.55 -6.70 15.59
C GLU A 193 -28.87 -6.70 17.09
N THR A 194 -28.88 -5.52 17.69
CA THR A 194 -29.26 -5.36 19.11
C THR A 194 -30.75 -5.00 19.20
N PRO A 195 -31.50 -5.46 20.21
CA PRO A 195 -32.90 -5.08 20.44
C PRO A 195 -33.09 -3.63 20.93
N VAL A 196 -32.04 -2.80 20.92
CA VAL A 196 -31.97 -1.47 21.56
C VAL A 196 -31.67 -0.43 20.46
N PRO A 197 -32.20 0.81 20.53
CA PRO A 197 -32.48 1.63 19.35
C PRO A 197 -31.29 1.97 18.45
N GLY A 198 -31.28 1.35 17.27
CA GLY A 198 -31.00 1.99 15.99
C GLY A 198 -29.54 2.16 15.56
N PRO A 199 -29.10 1.55 14.44
CA PRO A 199 -27.83 1.89 13.77
C PRO A 199 -27.76 3.36 13.30
N GLU A 200 -28.87 4.09 13.30
CA GLU A 200 -28.96 5.52 12.95
C GLU A 200 -28.23 6.46 13.94
N ARG A 201 -27.99 6.03 15.19
CA ARG A 201 -27.28 6.84 16.19
C ARG A 201 -25.76 6.73 16.13
N ARG A 202 -25.20 5.86 15.30
CA ARG A 202 -23.74 5.84 15.08
C ARG A 202 -23.38 7.03 14.19
N PRO A 203 -22.46 7.91 14.61
CA PRO A 203 -22.01 8.99 13.74
C PRO A 203 -21.47 8.37 12.46
N LYS A 204 -22.03 8.76 11.30
CA LYS A 204 -21.49 8.35 10.01
C LYS A 204 -20.03 8.82 9.95
N PRO A 205 -19.09 8.01 9.42
CA PRO A 205 -17.72 8.45 9.22
C PRO A 205 -17.75 9.74 8.40
N VAL A 206 -17.35 10.85 9.02
CA VAL A 206 -17.27 12.14 8.34
C VAL A 206 -15.96 12.17 7.59
N HIS A 207 -16.01 12.50 6.30
CA HIS A 207 -14.82 12.72 5.49
C HIS A 207 -13.95 13.81 6.14
N ASP A 208 -12.67 13.52 6.35
CA ASP A 208 -11.76 14.50 6.94
C ASP A 208 -11.47 15.59 5.91
N SER A 209 -11.70 16.85 6.26
CA SER A 209 -11.41 17.99 5.36
C SER A 209 -9.95 18.02 4.88
N GLN A 210 -9.03 17.42 5.64
CA GLN A 210 -7.61 17.33 5.31
C GLN A 210 -7.29 16.30 4.20
N ASP A 211 -8.24 15.41 3.89
CA ASP A 211 -8.10 14.36 2.88
C ASP A 211 -8.41 14.88 1.45
N GLY A 212 -8.73 16.17 1.32
CA GLY A 212 -9.05 16.83 0.06
C GLY A 212 -10.50 16.61 -0.38
N PRO A 213 -10.85 16.98 -1.62
CA PRO A 213 -12.21 16.85 -2.12
C PRO A 213 -12.61 15.37 -2.26
N ILE A 214 -13.90 15.10 -2.09
CA ILE A 214 -14.47 13.80 -2.43
C ILE A 214 -14.56 13.72 -3.96
N PRO A 215 -13.87 12.78 -4.61
CA PRO A 215 -13.87 12.66 -6.06
C PRO A 215 -15.26 12.32 -6.59
N THR A 216 -15.65 12.94 -7.70
CA THR A 216 -16.88 12.54 -8.40
C THR A 216 -16.67 11.20 -9.12
N GLU A 217 -17.75 10.47 -9.37
CA GLU A 217 -17.66 9.18 -10.07
C GLU A 217 -17.16 9.32 -11.51
N ASP A 218 -17.41 10.46 -12.16
CA ASP A 218 -16.92 10.73 -13.51
C ASP A 218 -15.41 11.02 -13.50
N ASP A 219 -14.92 11.74 -12.49
CA ASP A 219 -13.48 11.98 -12.32
C ASP A 219 -12.73 10.66 -12.10
N LYS A 220 -13.25 9.78 -11.23
CA LYS A 220 -12.65 8.45 -10.99
C LYS A 220 -12.56 7.61 -12.27
N LYS A 221 -13.62 7.55 -13.08
CA LYS A 221 -13.61 6.82 -14.35
C LYS A 221 -12.58 7.37 -15.33
N LYS A 222 -12.42 8.70 -15.35
CA LYS A 222 -11.41 9.32 -16.19
C LYS A 222 -10.00 9.03 -15.66
N GLU A 223 -9.77 9.13 -14.36
CA GLU A 223 -8.50 8.73 -13.74
C GLU A 223 -8.13 7.27 -14.04
N GLU A 224 -9.12 6.36 -14.00
CA GLU A 224 -8.96 4.95 -14.39
C GLU A 224 -8.47 4.83 -15.83
N SER A 225 -9.16 5.49 -16.77
CA SER A 225 -8.78 5.47 -18.18
C SER A 225 -7.37 6.04 -18.44
N LEU A 226 -6.97 7.07 -17.69
CA LEU A 226 -5.64 7.68 -17.76
C LEU A 226 -4.57 6.74 -17.19
N LEU A 227 -4.87 6.05 -16.10
CA LEU A 227 -3.94 5.09 -15.48
C LEU A 227 -3.71 3.88 -16.38
N GLU A 228 -4.76 3.35 -17.02
CA GLU A 228 -4.63 2.26 -18.00
C GLU A 228 -3.76 2.66 -19.20
N LYS A 229 -4.00 3.86 -19.75
CA LYS A 229 -3.16 4.42 -20.82
C LYS A 229 -1.71 4.59 -20.37
N ALA A 230 -1.48 5.08 -19.15
CA ALA A 230 -0.13 5.24 -18.59
C ALA A 230 0.60 3.89 -18.40
N LYS A 231 -0.12 2.84 -17.97
CA LYS A 231 0.41 1.47 -17.90
C LYS A 231 0.83 0.95 -19.28
N MET A 232 -0.02 1.14 -20.29
CA MET A 232 0.29 0.77 -21.68
C MET A 232 1.50 1.55 -22.23
N PHE A 233 1.55 2.87 -21.97
CA PHE A 233 2.67 3.73 -22.35
C PHE A 233 4.00 3.25 -21.73
N GLY A 234 3.98 2.85 -20.45
CA GLY A 234 5.17 2.33 -19.76
C GLY A 234 5.77 1.09 -20.43
N GLY A 235 4.94 0.27 -21.08
CA GLY A 235 5.35 -0.92 -21.84
C GLY A 235 5.64 -0.68 -23.33
N SER A 236 5.33 0.50 -23.86
CA SER A 236 5.48 0.81 -25.28
C SER A 236 6.95 0.83 -25.73
N LYS A 237 7.19 0.35 -26.95
CA LYS A 237 8.49 0.37 -27.63
C LYS A 237 8.52 1.35 -28.80
N ASN A 238 7.46 2.12 -29.01
CA ASN A 238 7.38 3.07 -30.11
C ASN A 238 8.43 4.18 -29.93
N PRO A 239 9.18 4.58 -30.97
CA PRO A 239 10.20 5.63 -30.86
C PRO A 239 9.67 6.97 -30.32
N GLY A 240 8.43 7.34 -30.66
CA GLY A 240 7.77 8.54 -30.15
C GLY A 240 7.56 8.49 -28.63
N ASP A 241 7.02 7.37 -28.14
CA ASP A 241 6.76 7.16 -26.70
C ASP A 241 8.07 7.12 -25.91
N LEU A 242 9.12 6.49 -26.46
CA LEU A 242 10.44 6.47 -25.85
C LEU A 242 11.05 7.88 -25.72
N LYS A 243 10.82 8.75 -26.71
CA LYS A 243 11.27 10.15 -26.67
C LYS A 243 10.53 10.94 -25.59
N ILE A 244 9.21 10.76 -25.49
CA ILE A 244 8.39 11.40 -24.44
C ILE A 244 8.83 10.89 -23.07
N ARG A 245 8.99 9.57 -22.90
CA ARG A 245 9.45 8.97 -21.65
C ARG A 245 10.80 9.51 -21.22
N GLY A 246 11.78 9.57 -22.13
CA GLY A 246 13.09 10.14 -21.85
C GLY A 246 13.02 11.63 -21.46
N ALA A 247 12.15 12.41 -22.12
CA ALA A 247 11.94 13.82 -21.78
C ALA A 247 11.30 14.00 -20.39
N VAL A 248 10.29 13.19 -20.07
CA VAL A 248 9.59 13.21 -18.77
C VAL A 248 10.52 12.80 -17.63
N GLU A 249 11.28 11.72 -17.81
CA GLU A 249 12.22 11.22 -16.80
C GLU A 249 13.37 12.22 -16.57
N ALA A 250 13.87 12.84 -17.64
CA ALA A 250 14.92 13.86 -17.54
C ALA A 250 14.42 15.18 -16.92
N TRP A 251 13.14 15.52 -17.11
CA TRP A 251 12.54 16.71 -16.49
C TRP A 251 12.27 16.51 -15.00
N ASN A 252 11.89 15.28 -14.61
CA ASN A 252 11.54 14.89 -13.24
C ASN A 252 12.56 13.87 -12.71
N LEU A 253 13.81 14.30 -12.55
CA LEU A 253 14.89 13.41 -12.11
C LEU A 253 14.62 12.81 -10.72
N ALA A 254 14.04 13.60 -9.81
CA ALA A 254 13.83 13.18 -8.44
C ALA A 254 12.64 12.22 -8.32
N ASP A 255 11.53 12.52 -9.00
CA ASP A 255 10.39 11.60 -9.05
C ASP A 255 10.76 10.30 -9.77
N THR A 256 11.57 10.36 -10.83
CA THR A 256 12.06 9.17 -11.54
C THR A 256 12.90 8.28 -10.63
N GLU A 257 13.84 8.88 -9.88
CA GLU A 257 14.68 8.14 -8.94
C GLU A 257 13.85 7.54 -7.79
N ALA A 258 12.87 8.28 -7.26
CA ALA A 258 11.95 7.78 -6.25
C ALA A 258 11.14 6.58 -6.76
N TRP A 259 10.57 6.68 -7.96
CA TRP A 259 9.83 5.59 -8.60
C TRP A 259 10.71 4.37 -8.86
N ARG A 260 11.90 4.56 -9.44
CA ARG A 260 12.87 3.47 -9.67
C ARG A 260 13.27 2.80 -8.38
N PHE A 261 13.53 3.58 -7.32
CA PHE A 261 13.93 3.07 -6.02
C PHE A 261 12.81 2.24 -5.37
N ALA A 262 11.59 2.77 -5.29
CA ALA A 262 10.46 2.05 -4.71
C ALA A 262 10.19 0.73 -5.46
N ARG A 263 10.22 0.79 -6.80
CA ARG A 263 10.09 -0.39 -7.66
C ARG A 263 11.17 -1.43 -7.40
N ALA A 264 12.43 -1.00 -7.29
CA ALA A 264 13.56 -1.89 -7.05
C ALA A 264 13.50 -2.51 -5.63
N TYR A 265 13.10 -1.71 -4.63
CA TYR A 265 12.97 -2.16 -3.25
C TYR A 265 11.90 -3.25 -3.10
N LEU A 266 10.71 -3.05 -3.69
CA LEU A 266 9.66 -4.08 -3.74
C LEU A 266 10.09 -5.33 -4.52
N ALA A 267 10.82 -5.14 -5.64
CA ALA A 267 11.32 -6.28 -6.40
C ALA A 267 12.33 -7.10 -5.58
N ARG A 268 13.15 -6.44 -4.76
CA ARG A 268 14.10 -7.10 -3.86
C ARG A 268 13.40 -7.95 -2.82
N SER A 269 12.37 -7.43 -2.14
CA SER A 269 11.63 -8.21 -1.13
C SER A 269 10.96 -9.45 -1.74
N ARG A 270 10.51 -9.36 -3.00
CA ARG A 270 9.98 -10.52 -3.73
C ARG A 270 11.05 -11.57 -4.05
N VAL A 271 12.25 -11.14 -4.46
CA VAL A 271 13.37 -12.07 -4.73
C VAL A 271 13.83 -12.73 -3.42
N GLU A 272 13.91 -11.97 -2.32
CA GLU A 272 14.22 -12.49 -0.99
C GLU A 272 13.21 -13.57 -0.58
N ARG A 273 11.91 -13.32 -0.76
CA ARG A 273 10.85 -14.30 -0.52
C ARG A 273 11.01 -15.55 -1.38
N LEU A 274 11.22 -15.41 -2.69
CA LEU A 274 11.34 -16.56 -3.60
C LEU A 274 12.55 -17.43 -3.24
N LYS A 275 13.67 -16.79 -2.90
CA LYS A 275 14.87 -17.50 -2.47
C LYS A 275 14.64 -18.23 -1.14
N TRP A 276 13.96 -17.59 -0.19
CA TRP A 276 13.57 -18.23 1.06
C TRP A 276 12.65 -19.44 0.83
N GLU A 277 11.64 -19.33 -0.04
CA GLU A 277 10.79 -20.46 -0.43
C GLU A 277 11.59 -21.61 -1.08
N GLU A 278 12.64 -21.30 -1.87
CA GLU A 278 13.53 -22.31 -2.45
C GLU A 278 14.40 -23.02 -1.41
N GLU A 279 14.86 -22.29 -0.40
CA GLU A 279 15.63 -22.85 0.72
C GLU A 279 14.73 -23.72 1.62
N GLU A 280 13.52 -23.25 1.92
CA GLU A 280 12.54 -23.94 2.77
C GLU A 280 11.99 -25.24 2.15
N LYS A 281 11.91 -25.32 0.82
CA LYS A 281 11.49 -26.55 0.11
C LYS A 281 12.29 -27.80 0.50
N LYS A 282 13.52 -27.63 0.99
CA LYS A 282 14.40 -28.74 1.41
C LYS A 282 13.99 -29.36 2.74
N TYR A 283 13.14 -28.69 3.51
CA TYR A 283 12.70 -29.12 4.83
C TYR A 283 11.28 -29.71 4.78
N ALA A 284 11.02 -30.74 5.58
CA ALA A 284 9.71 -31.38 5.65
C ALA A 284 8.67 -30.40 6.23
N GLY A 285 7.67 -30.03 5.41
CA GLY A 285 6.66 -29.05 5.78
C GLY A 285 7.09 -27.58 5.64
N GLY A 286 8.24 -27.30 5.02
CA GLY A 286 8.68 -25.94 4.72
C GLY A 286 7.80 -25.24 3.68
N ALA A 287 7.77 -23.91 3.73
CA ALA A 287 7.00 -23.11 2.79
C ALA A 287 7.44 -23.40 1.34
N GLY A 288 6.51 -23.80 0.48
CA GLY A 288 6.79 -24.22 -0.90
C GLY A 288 6.95 -25.73 -1.11
N ALA A 289 7.05 -26.55 -0.05
CA ALA A 289 7.02 -28.01 -0.15
C ALA A 289 5.66 -28.55 -0.63
N GLU A 290 4.58 -27.76 -0.43
CA GLU A 290 3.21 -28.10 -0.85
C GLU A 290 3.04 -28.08 -2.38
N ARG A 291 3.71 -27.16 -3.08
CA ARG A 291 3.71 -27.11 -4.57
C ARG A 291 4.42 -28.32 -5.20
N GLY A 292 5.27 -29.03 -4.46
CA GLY A 292 5.94 -30.25 -4.91
C GLY A 292 5.17 -31.54 -4.58
N ARG A 293 4.10 -31.46 -3.78
CA ARG A 293 3.32 -32.64 -3.35
C ARG A 293 2.32 -33.14 -4.39
N GLU A 294 1.94 -32.31 -5.37
CA GLU A 294 1.03 -32.73 -6.45
C GLU A 294 1.68 -33.67 -7.49
N SER A 295 2.99 -33.93 -7.43
CA SER A 295 3.67 -34.70 -8.48
C SER A 295 4.56 -35.86 -8.01
N GLY A 296 4.30 -36.53 -6.88
CA GLY A 296 5.17 -37.71 -6.62
C GLY A 296 5.01 -38.62 -5.41
N TRP A 297 4.03 -38.50 -4.52
CA TRP A 297 4.05 -39.33 -3.28
C TRP A 297 2.67 -39.91 -2.89
N GLY A 298 1.91 -40.39 -3.87
CA GLY A 298 0.59 -41.01 -3.67
C GLY A 298 0.47 -42.49 -4.03
N ARG A 299 1.57 -43.24 -4.26
CA ARG A 299 1.49 -44.59 -4.85
C ARG A 299 2.31 -45.69 -4.15
N TRP A 300 2.59 -45.54 -2.86
CA TRP A 300 3.42 -46.49 -2.10
C TRP A 300 2.76 -47.06 -0.84
N PHE A 301 1.49 -46.73 -0.57
CA PHE A 301 0.76 -47.24 0.61
C PHE A 301 -0.54 -47.99 0.29
N ASP A 302 -0.69 -48.49 -0.93
CA ASP A 302 -1.67 -49.55 -1.23
C ASP A 302 -0.89 -50.79 -1.68
N ASP A 303 -0.48 -51.59 -0.70
CA ASP A 303 -0.26 -53.04 -0.82
C ASP A 303 -0.10 -53.63 0.59
N LYS A 304 -1.24 -53.89 1.24
CA LYS A 304 -1.54 -55.10 2.04
C LYS A 304 -2.93 -55.07 2.65
#